data_AF-A0AAV2TMQ1-F1
#
_entry.id   AF-A0AAV2TMQ1-F1
#
_cell.length_a   1.000
_cell.length_b   1.000
_cell.length_c   1.000
_cell.angle_alpha   90.00
_cell.angle_beta   90.00
_cell.angle_gamma   90.00
#
_symmetry.space_group_name_H-M   'P 1'
#
loop_
_entity.id
_entity.type
_entity.pdbx_description
1 polymer ?
#
loop_
_entity_poly.entity_id
_entity_poly.type
_entity_poly.pdbx_seq_one_letter_code
_entity_poly.pdbx_strand_id
1 'polypeptide(L)'
;MTSDDLELNIVFVSSGGRSSKLKVTSGTEKTVLDLMKVIHKALRIPSDKQRLIFRGKSLLDPDALLSNYGLKNGSKIMVLGSIEELDPDEMAKLNKAKSDLETLTNELDRLYEQQAISASTTKTETAKQLKATLDVAEKGMRTLELLDSVRLPYDSESERQLRKNLVDLFQDLLLRADELKRKLMQSGPSD
;
A
#
# COMPACT_ATOMS: atom_id res chain seq x y z
N MET A 1 -9.49 31.10 25.19
CA MET A 1 -9.54 31.43 23.75
C MET A 1 -8.14 31.83 23.34
N THR A 2 -7.28 30.88 22.99
CA THR A 2 -5.86 31.12 22.71
C THR A 2 -5.66 31.30 21.21
N SER A 3 -5.51 32.56 20.79
CA SER A 3 -5.41 33.01 19.40
C SER A 3 -3.97 32.96 18.86
N ASP A 4 -3.33 31.79 18.90
CA ASP A 4 -1.97 31.60 18.34
C ASP A 4 -1.97 30.82 17.02
N ASP A 5 -3.06 30.94 16.24
CA ASP A 5 -3.15 30.41 14.89
C ASP A 5 -2.34 31.29 13.92
N LEU A 6 -1.28 30.71 13.39
CA LEU A 6 -0.39 31.25 12.38
C LEU A 6 -0.80 30.73 11.00
N GLU A 7 -1.43 31.55 10.16
CA GLU A 7 -1.67 31.19 8.76
C GLU A 7 -0.40 31.39 7.95
N LEU A 8 0.01 30.34 7.24
CA LEU A 8 1.20 30.30 6.41
C LEU A 8 0.81 30.02 4.96
N ASN A 9 1.39 30.80 4.05
CA ASN A 9 1.22 30.62 2.61
C ASN A 9 2.30 29.66 2.10
N ILE A 10 1.95 28.40 1.90
CA ILE A 10 2.85 27.38 1.38
C ILE A 10 2.82 27.40 -0.14
N VAL A 11 3.99 27.52 -0.75
CA VAL A 11 4.20 27.40 -2.20
C VAL A 11 5.05 26.18 -2.47
N PHE A 12 4.41 25.11 -2.90
CA PHE A 12 5.08 23.91 -3.33
C PHE A 12 5.59 24.03 -4.76
N VAL A 13 6.81 23.58 -4.99
CA VAL A 13 7.40 23.44 -6.31
C VAL A 13 7.94 22.02 -6.43
N SER A 14 7.33 21.25 -7.31
CA SER A 14 7.74 19.89 -7.68
C SER A 14 8.98 19.94 -8.58
N SER A 15 9.81 18.89 -8.50
CA SER A 15 10.92 18.66 -9.43
C SER A 15 10.46 18.57 -10.90
N GLY A 16 9.20 18.19 -11.16
CA GLY A 16 8.60 18.15 -12.49
C GLY A 16 8.01 19.47 -13.00
N GLY A 17 8.30 20.60 -12.34
CA GLY A 17 7.81 21.93 -12.76
C GLY A 17 6.37 22.27 -12.39
N ARG A 18 5.63 21.34 -11.77
CA ARG A 18 4.31 21.63 -11.17
C ARG A 18 4.49 22.47 -9.90
N SER A 19 3.70 23.53 -9.74
CA SER A 19 3.67 24.33 -8.52
C SER A 19 2.26 24.49 -7.99
N SER A 20 2.11 24.38 -6.66
CA SER A 20 0.81 24.45 -5.97
C SER A 20 0.92 25.43 -4.82
N LYS A 21 -0.13 26.24 -4.60
CA LYS A 21 -0.21 27.17 -3.47
C LYS A 21 -1.32 26.71 -2.55
N LEU A 22 -1.03 26.61 -1.26
CA LEU A 22 -2.01 26.23 -0.26
C LEU A 22 -1.77 27.03 1.03
N LYS A 23 -2.84 27.23 1.79
CA LYS A 23 -2.77 27.91 3.09
C LYS A 23 -2.80 26.86 4.19
N VAL A 24 -1.83 26.92 5.10
CA VAL A 24 -1.75 26.04 6.26
C VAL A 24 -1.90 26.88 7.51
N THR A 25 -2.75 26.45 8.43
CA THR A 25 -2.79 26.98 9.78
C THR A 25 -1.86 26.16 10.67
N SER A 26 -0.87 26.81 11.28
CA SER A 26 0.04 26.23 12.27
C SER A 26 0.00 27.06 13.55
N GLY A 27 0.72 26.65 14.60
CA GLY A 27 0.90 27.47 15.81
C GLY A 27 2.25 28.19 15.81
N THR A 28 2.34 29.35 16.45
CA THR A 28 3.62 30.07 16.68
C THR A 28 4.61 29.26 17.52
N GLU A 29 4.10 28.49 18.49
CA GLU A 29 4.85 27.58 19.36
C GLU A 29 5.10 26.20 18.74
N LYS A 30 4.74 25.99 17.47
CA LYS A 30 5.00 24.73 16.78
C LYS A 30 6.41 24.69 16.22
N THR A 31 6.91 23.48 16.06
CA THR A 31 8.23 23.21 15.48
C THR A 31 8.18 23.21 13.96
N VAL A 32 9.35 23.30 13.32
CA VAL A 32 9.48 23.06 11.88
C VAL A 32 8.96 21.67 11.52
N LEU A 33 9.23 20.65 12.35
CA LEU A 33 8.73 19.29 12.16
C LEU A 33 7.20 19.22 12.10
N ASP A 34 6.51 19.96 12.96
CA ASP A 34 5.05 19.99 12.94
C ASP A 34 4.52 20.61 11.65
N LEU A 35 5.16 21.67 11.15
CA LEU A 35 4.82 22.25 9.86
C LEU A 35 5.06 21.25 8.72
N MET A 36 6.17 20.51 8.76
CA MET A 36 6.48 19.44 7.79
C MET A 36 5.41 18.35 7.78
N LYS A 37 4.92 17.94 8.96
CA LYS A 37 3.82 16.97 9.07
C LYS A 37 2.52 17.50 8.46
N VAL A 38 2.19 18.78 8.66
CA VAL A 38 0.99 19.36 8.05
C VAL A 38 1.11 19.43 6.54
N ILE A 39 2.29 19.83 6.03
CA ILE A 39 2.58 19.83 4.60
C ILE A 39 2.55 18.42 4.03
N HIS A 40 3.08 17.42 4.75
CA HIS A 40 3.03 16.02 4.37
C HIS A 40 1.57 15.57 4.18
N LYS A 41 0.70 15.89 5.14
CA LYS A 41 -0.72 15.55 5.07
C LYS A 41 -1.44 16.25 3.90
N ALA A 42 -1.06 17.48 3.58
CA ALA A 42 -1.70 18.28 2.52
C ALA A 42 -1.19 17.94 1.11
N LEU A 43 0.10 17.62 0.96
CA LEU A 43 0.77 17.46 -0.34
C LEU A 43 1.33 16.06 -0.60
N ARG A 44 1.26 15.14 0.37
CA ARG A 44 1.85 13.79 0.31
C ARG A 44 3.35 13.79 0.00
N ILE A 45 4.08 14.76 0.56
CA ILE A 45 5.55 14.82 0.46
C ILE A 45 6.13 14.34 1.79
N PRO A 46 6.92 13.26 1.83
CA PRO A 46 7.57 12.79 3.05
C PRO A 46 8.43 13.88 3.70
N SER A 47 8.45 13.96 5.04
CA SER A 47 9.16 15.04 5.75
C SER A 47 10.67 15.05 5.43
N ASP A 48 11.29 13.88 5.28
CA ASP A 48 12.70 13.73 4.85
C ASP A 48 12.98 14.26 3.43
N LYS A 49 11.96 14.29 2.57
CA LYS A 49 12.05 14.81 1.19
C LYS A 49 11.52 16.25 1.05
N GLN A 50 11.08 16.87 2.14
CA GLN A 50 10.66 18.26 2.16
C GLN A 50 11.85 19.18 2.44
N ARG A 51 12.07 20.17 1.55
CA ARG A 51 12.97 21.30 1.82
C ARG A 51 12.13 22.57 1.93
N LEU A 52 11.96 23.03 3.16
CA LEU A 52 11.31 24.29 3.47
C LEU A 52 12.30 25.45 3.30
N ILE A 53 11.90 26.49 2.57
CA ILE A 53 12.70 27.69 2.31
C ILE A 53 11.87 28.91 2.67
N PHE A 54 12.36 29.70 3.62
CA PHE A 54 11.76 30.96 4.04
C PHE A 54 12.77 32.09 3.85
N ARG A 55 12.41 33.12 3.05
CA ARG A 55 13.28 34.29 2.78
C ARG A 55 14.71 33.92 2.35
N GLY A 56 14.86 32.88 1.53
CA GLY A 56 16.16 32.38 1.06
C GLY A 56 16.93 31.52 2.07
N LYS A 57 16.41 31.30 3.28
CA LYS A 57 16.98 30.38 4.28
C LYS A 57 16.23 29.05 4.25
N SER A 58 16.97 27.94 4.19
CA SER A 58 16.38 26.61 4.35
C SER A 58 16.16 26.32 5.83
N LEU A 59 14.94 25.92 6.21
CA LEU A 59 14.62 25.47 7.56
C LEU A 59 15.10 24.02 7.69
N LEU A 60 16.33 23.84 8.17
CA LEU A 60 16.98 22.51 8.28
C LEU A 60 16.78 21.86 9.65
N ASP A 61 16.49 22.65 10.67
CA ASP A 61 16.35 22.15 12.05
C ASP A 61 14.88 21.80 12.31
N PRO A 62 14.53 20.50 12.45
CA PRO A 62 13.16 20.06 12.69
C PRO A 62 12.64 20.45 14.07
N ASP A 63 13.51 20.58 15.07
CA ASP A 63 13.13 20.85 16.47
C ASP A 63 13.04 22.35 16.77
N ALA A 64 13.56 23.20 15.87
CA ALA A 64 13.46 24.64 16.00
C ALA A 64 12.01 25.13 15.86
N LEU A 65 11.64 26.10 16.71
CA LEU A 65 10.34 26.75 16.67
C LEU A 65 10.18 27.61 15.41
N LEU A 66 8.96 27.70 14.89
CA LEU A 66 8.65 28.60 13.78
C LEU A 66 8.89 30.08 14.15
N SER A 67 8.69 30.44 15.41
CA SER A 67 9.00 31.77 15.95
C SER A 67 10.49 32.14 15.84
N ASN A 68 11.41 31.18 16.01
CA ASN A 68 12.87 31.41 15.91
C ASN A 68 13.31 31.84 14.51
N TYR A 69 12.57 31.42 13.48
CA TYR A 69 12.83 31.80 12.10
C TYR A 69 12.09 33.10 11.69
N GLY A 70 11.35 33.71 12.62
CA GLY A 70 10.60 34.94 12.39
C GLY A 70 9.37 34.76 11.50
N LEU A 71 8.77 33.57 11.51
CA LEU A 71 7.51 33.34 10.80
C LEU A 71 6.37 34.11 11.47
N LYS A 72 5.59 34.79 10.65
CA LYS A 72 4.43 35.59 11.04
C LYS A 72 3.20 35.21 10.22
N ASN A 73 2.03 35.65 10.65
CA ASN A 73 0.79 35.41 9.91
C ASN A 73 0.93 35.94 8.46
N GLY A 74 0.53 35.14 7.49
CA GLY A 74 0.69 35.41 6.06
C GLY A 74 2.10 35.15 5.49
N SER A 75 3.05 34.62 6.27
CA SER A 75 4.40 34.33 5.78
C SER A 75 4.40 33.33 4.64
N LYS A 76 5.20 33.61 3.61
CA LYS A 76 5.33 32.76 2.42
C LYS A 76 6.51 31.80 2.57
N ILE A 77 6.24 30.50 2.54
CA ILE A 77 7.25 29.45 2.61
C ILE A 77 7.24 28.67 1.31
N MET A 78 8.41 28.46 0.74
CA MET A 78 8.57 27.60 -0.42
C MET A 78 8.92 26.19 0.04
N VAL A 79 8.22 25.19 -0.48
CA VAL A 79 8.50 23.77 -0.22
C VAL A 79 8.97 23.15 -1.52
N LEU A 80 10.17 22.59 -1.50
CA LEU A 80 10.65 21.73 -2.58
C LEU A 80 10.54 20.28 -2.12
N GLY A 81 10.11 19.39 -3.01
CA GLY A 81 10.04 17.98 -2.70
C GLY A 81 9.44 17.14 -3.82
N SER A 82 9.55 15.83 -3.67
CA SER A 82 8.91 14.85 -4.53
C SER A 82 7.66 14.36 -3.83
N ILE A 83 6.50 14.58 -4.46
CA ILE A 83 5.24 14.00 -4.00
C ILE A 83 5.37 12.48 -4.14
N GLU A 84 5.10 11.74 -3.07
CA GLU A 84 4.89 10.30 -3.13
C GLU A 84 3.40 10.05 -3.34
N GLU A 85 2.98 10.11 -4.60
CA GLU A 85 1.67 9.58 -5.01
C GLU A 85 1.79 8.07 -5.18
N LEU A 86 0.78 7.32 -4.74
CA LEU A 86 0.66 5.92 -5.11
C LEU A 86 0.46 5.87 -6.63
N ASP A 87 1.37 5.18 -7.31
CA ASP A 87 1.28 5.00 -8.75
C ASP A 87 -0.04 4.28 -9.09
N PRO A 88 -0.86 4.82 -10.01
CA PRO A 88 -2.08 4.16 -10.47
C PRO A 88 -1.86 2.70 -10.88
N ASP A 89 -0.70 2.39 -11.45
CA ASP A 89 -0.35 1.03 -11.86
C ASP A 89 -0.17 0.10 -10.65
N GLU A 90 0.41 0.61 -9.56
CA GLU A 90 0.58 -0.14 -8.31
C GLU A 90 -0.78 -0.38 -7.61
N MET A 91 -1.68 0.60 -7.67
CA MET A 91 -3.06 0.42 -7.19
C MET A 91 -3.82 -0.60 -8.05
N ALA A 92 -3.62 -0.60 -9.36
CA ALA A 92 -4.22 -1.57 -10.27
C ALA A 92 -3.74 -3.01 -9.95
N LYS A 93 -2.45 -3.19 -9.64
CA LYS A 93 -1.90 -4.49 -9.17
C LYS A 93 -2.58 -4.98 -7.90
N LEU A 94 -2.78 -4.10 -6.91
CA LEU A 94 -3.48 -4.44 -5.66
C LEU A 94 -4.93 -4.91 -5.91
N ASN A 95 -5.67 -4.17 -6.73
CA ASN A 95 -7.05 -4.51 -7.06
C ASN A 95 -7.15 -5.80 -7.87
N LYS A 96 -6.22 -6.01 -8.81
CA LYS A 96 -6.12 -7.26 -9.55
C LYS A 96 -5.87 -8.44 -8.61
N ALA A 97 -4.91 -8.33 -7.70
CA ALA A 97 -4.63 -9.39 -6.74
C ALA A 97 -5.83 -9.72 -5.86
N LYS A 98 -6.62 -8.72 -5.47
CA LYS A 98 -7.88 -8.93 -4.74
C LYS A 98 -8.91 -9.72 -5.55
N SER A 99 -9.09 -9.36 -6.82
CA SER A 99 -9.99 -10.09 -7.73
C SER A 99 -9.50 -11.52 -7.98
N ASP A 100 -8.20 -11.70 -8.20
CA ASP A 100 -7.59 -13.01 -8.41
C ASP A 100 -7.81 -13.89 -7.17
N LEU A 101 -7.61 -13.36 -5.96
CA LEU A 101 -7.84 -14.08 -4.70
C LEU A 101 -9.28 -14.60 -4.61
N GLU A 102 -10.27 -13.76 -4.90
CA GLU A 102 -11.69 -14.15 -4.87
C GLU A 102 -11.98 -15.26 -5.90
N THR A 103 -11.48 -15.12 -7.12
CA THR A 103 -11.67 -16.15 -8.17
C THR A 103 -11.01 -17.48 -7.81
N LEU A 104 -9.78 -17.46 -7.28
CA LEU A 104 -9.02 -18.65 -6.90
C LEU A 104 -9.61 -19.33 -5.67
N THR A 105 -10.10 -18.56 -4.71
CA THR A 105 -10.79 -19.11 -3.52
C THR A 105 -12.04 -19.86 -3.96
N ASN A 106 -12.87 -19.25 -4.81
CA ASN A 106 -14.07 -19.90 -5.36
C ASN A 106 -13.73 -21.13 -6.21
N GLU A 107 -12.65 -21.10 -7.00
CA GLU A 107 -12.18 -22.25 -7.77
C GLU A 107 -11.76 -23.39 -6.84
N LEU A 108 -11.02 -23.08 -5.76
CA LEU A 108 -10.59 -24.06 -4.77
C LEU A 108 -11.76 -24.66 -3.98
N ASP A 109 -12.71 -23.85 -3.53
CA ASP A 109 -13.91 -24.31 -2.82
C ASP A 109 -14.73 -25.30 -3.67
N ARG A 110 -14.91 -24.99 -4.96
CA ARG A 110 -15.57 -25.92 -5.90
C ARG A 110 -14.83 -27.25 -6.03
N LEU A 111 -13.50 -27.24 -6.03
CA LEU A 111 -12.72 -28.48 -6.08
C LEU A 111 -12.87 -29.30 -4.79
N TYR A 112 -12.91 -28.64 -3.64
CA TYR A 112 -13.21 -29.29 -2.35
C TYR A 112 -14.60 -29.93 -2.34
N GLU A 113 -15.62 -29.23 -2.84
CA GLU A 113 -16.99 -29.78 -2.94
C GLU A 113 -17.05 -30.99 -3.88
N GLN A 114 -16.39 -30.91 -5.04
CA GLN A 114 -16.31 -32.04 -5.97
C GLN A 114 -15.61 -33.25 -5.37
N GLN A 115 -14.59 -33.04 -4.52
CA GLN A 115 -13.94 -34.12 -3.81
C GLN A 115 -14.86 -34.76 -2.77
N ALA A 116 -15.66 -33.97 -2.05
CA ALA A 116 -16.55 -34.47 -0.99
C ALA A 116 -17.72 -35.32 -1.55
N ILE A 117 -18.18 -35.02 -2.77
CA ILE A 117 -19.35 -35.69 -3.38
C ILE A 117 -18.96 -37.03 -4.03
N SER A 118 -17.74 -37.17 -4.55
CA SER A 118 -17.33 -38.37 -5.28
C SER A 118 -16.82 -39.49 -4.37
N ALA A 119 -17.72 -40.39 -3.96
CA ALA A 119 -17.36 -41.62 -3.24
C ALA A 119 -16.68 -42.70 -4.11
N SER A 120 -16.64 -42.53 -5.44
CA SER A 120 -15.98 -43.45 -6.40
C SER A 120 -15.30 -42.68 -7.54
N THR A 121 -14.25 -41.94 -7.23
CA THR A 121 -13.56 -41.09 -8.23
C THR A 121 -12.77 -41.93 -9.23
N THR A 122 -13.01 -41.73 -10.53
CA THR A 122 -12.21 -42.39 -11.57
C THR A 122 -10.77 -41.83 -11.60
N LYS A 123 -9.79 -42.65 -12.04
CA LYS A 123 -8.39 -42.21 -12.23
C LYS A 123 -8.27 -40.94 -13.10
N THR A 124 -9.21 -40.76 -14.03
CA THR A 124 -9.25 -39.60 -14.93
C THR A 124 -9.77 -38.33 -14.23
N GLU A 125 -10.72 -38.45 -13.30
CA GLU A 125 -11.26 -37.31 -12.55
C GLU A 125 -10.30 -36.83 -11.47
N THR A 126 -9.65 -37.74 -10.75
CA THR A 126 -8.58 -37.38 -9.78
C THR A 126 -7.44 -36.63 -10.45
N ALA A 127 -7.01 -37.06 -11.64
CA ALA A 127 -5.98 -36.36 -12.42
C ALA A 127 -6.43 -34.95 -12.86
N LYS A 128 -7.71 -34.79 -13.24
CA LYS A 128 -8.27 -33.47 -13.58
C LYS A 128 -8.31 -32.54 -12.37
N GLN A 129 -8.78 -33.03 -11.22
CA GLN A 129 -8.81 -32.27 -9.97
C GLN A 129 -7.41 -31.89 -9.50
N LEU A 130 -6.45 -32.81 -9.61
CA LEU A 130 -5.05 -32.55 -9.27
C LEU A 130 -4.47 -31.44 -10.16
N LYS A 131 -4.72 -31.49 -11.47
CA LYS A 131 -4.28 -30.46 -12.40
C LYS A 131 -4.90 -29.10 -12.07
N ALA A 132 -6.21 -29.05 -11.85
CA ALA A 132 -6.89 -27.80 -11.47
C ALA A 132 -6.36 -27.23 -10.16
N THR A 133 -6.07 -28.09 -9.16
CA THR A 133 -5.48 -27.67 -7.89
C THR A 133 -4.08 -27.09 -8.08
N LEU A 134 -3.26 -27.70 -8.94
CA LEU A 134 -1.94 -27.17 -9.30
C LEU A 134 -2.04 -25.84 -10.05
N ASP A 135 -3.00 -25.70 -10.98
CA ASP A 135 -3.24 -24.46 -11.71
C ASP A 135 -3.64 -23.32 -10.75
N VAL A 136 -4.48 -23.61 -9.74
CA VAL A 136 -4.83 -22.65 -8.68
C VAL A 136 -3.59 -22.24 -7.87
N ALA A 137 -2.76 -23.20 -7.48
CA ALA A 137 -1.55 -22.92 -6.71
C ALA A 137 -0.53 -22.09 -7.53
N GLU A 138 -0.35 -22.40 -8.81
CA GLU A 138 0.55 -21.65 -9.69
C GLU A 138 0.06 -20.21 -9.90
N LYS A 139 -1.24 -20.02 -10.15
CA LYS A 139 -1.84 -18.68 -10.24
C LYS A 139 -1.68 -17.92 -8.93
N GLY A 140 -1.91 -18.57 -7.78
CA GLY A 140 -1.71 -17.97 -6.46
C GLY A 140 -0.27 -17.50 -6.22
N MET A 141 0.72 -18.33 -6.56
CA MET A 141 2.14 -17.97 -6.47
C MET A 141 2.51 -16.79 -7.38
N ARG A 142 2.03 -16.77 -8.62
CA ARG A 142 2.26 -15.64 -9.54
C ARG A 142 1.67 -14.33 -9.02
N THR A 143 0.49 -14.39 -8.40
CA THR A 143 -0.14 -13.19 -7.80
C THR A 143 0.60 -12.74 -6.53
N LEU A 144 1.16 -13.65 -5.74
CA LEU A 144 2.05 -13.30 -4.62
C LEU A 144 3.32 -12.60 -5.09
N GLU A 145 4.00 -13.12 -6.13
CA GLU A 145 5.17 -12.46 -6.72
C GLU A 145 4.84 -11.04 -7.23
N LEU A 146 3.65 -10.90 -7.83
CA LEU A 146 3.15 -9.60 -8.26
C LEU A 146 2.91 -8.66 -7.07
N LEU A 147 2.34 -9.15 -5.96
CA LEU A 147 2.16 -8.38 -4.72
C LEU A 147 3.49 -7.96 -4.08
N ASP A 148 4.50 -8.83 -4.08
CA ASP A 148 5.83 -8.52 -3.57
C ASP A 148 6.54 -7.45 -4.42
N SER A 149 6.25 -7.41 -5.72
CA SER A 149 6.74 -6.36 -6.61
C SER A 149 6.11 -4.99 -6.35
N VAL A 150 4.97 -4.93 -5.64
CA VAL A 150 4.25 -3.67 -5.43
C VAL A 150 5.02 -2.73 -4.52
N ARG A 151 5.34 -1.56 -5.06
CA ARG A 151 5.97 -0.47 -4.31
C ARG A 151 4.93 0.50 -3.79
N LEU A 152 4.74 0.48 -2.46
CA LEU A 152 3.82 1.38 -1.77
C LEU A 152 4.59 2.54 -1.10
N PRO A 153 4.15 3.80 -1.26
CA PRO A 153 4.65 4.95 -0.50
C PRO A 153 4.67 4.72 1.00
N TYR A 154 5.49 5.48 1.74
CA TYR A 154 5.59 5.34 3.20
C TYR A 154 4.27 5.65 3.91
N ASP A 155 3.53 6.64 3.40
CA ASP A 155 2.28 7.16 3.99
C ASP A 155 1.02 6.33 3.63
N SER A 156 1.17 5.31 2.78
CA SER A 156 0.09 4.41 2.35
C SER A 156 -0.10 3.26 3.34
N GLU A 157 -0.35 3.57 4.62
CA GLU A 157 -0.52 2.56 5.67
C GLU A 157 -1.68 1.60 5.38
N SER A 158 -2.81 2.13 4.90
CA SER A 158 -3.99 1.34 4.52
C SER A 158 -3.68 0.34 3.41
N GLU A 159 -2.97 0.77 2.36
CA GLU A 159 -2.59 -0.09 1.24
C GLU A 159 -1.51 -1.10 1.65
N ARG A 160 -0.60 -0.72 2.54
CA ARG A 160 0.40 -1.63 3.11
C ARG A 160 -0.27 -2.73 3.94
N GLN A 161 -1.26 -2.35 4.74
CA GLN A 161 -2.06 -3.30 5.51
C GLN A 161 -2.88 -4.19 4.58
N LEU A 162 -3.50 -3.63 3.54
CA LEU A 162 -4.22 -4.40 2.52
C LEU A 162 -3.30 -5.40 1.82
N ARG A 163 -2.10 -4.99 1.40
CA ARG A 163 -1.10 -5.88 0.79
C ARG A 163 -0.72 -7.01 1.75
N LYS A 164 -0.47 -6.68 3.03
CA LYS A 164 -0.16 -7.69 4.04
C LYS A 164 -1.31 -8.70 4.19
N ASN A 165 -2.54 -8.21 4.33
CA ASN A 165 -3.72 -9.07 4.44
C ASN A 165 -3.89 -9.96 3.19
N LEU A 166 -3.66 -9.42 1.99
CA LEU A 166 -3.72 -10.19 0.76
C LEU A 166 -2.66 -11.29 0.75
N VAL A 167 -1.42 -10.99 1.15
CA VAL A 167 -0.34 -11.99 1.24
C VAL A 167 -0.71 -13.11 2.23
N ASP A 168 -1.20 -12.76 3.41
CA ASP A 168 -1.63 -13.74 4.42
C ASP A 168 -2.75 -14.65 3.88
N LEU A 169 -3.73 -14.08 3.17
CA LEU A 169 -4.83 -14.83 2.56
C LEU A 169 -4.38 -15.73 1.40
N PHE A 170 -3.45 -15.26 0.56
CA PHE A 170 -2.88 -16.09 -0.51
C PHE A 170 -2.05 -17.25 0.06
N GLN A 171 -1.30 -17.02 1.15
CA GLN A 171 -0.58 -18.09 1.84
C GLN A 171 -1.54 -19.14 2.40
N ASP A 172 -2.65 -18.73 3.02
CA ASP A 172 -3.69 -19.66 3.47
C ASP A 172 -4.32 -20.44 2.31
N LEU A 173 -4.64 -19.77 1.19
CA LEU A 173 -5.16 -20.41 -0.02
C LEU A 173 -4.20 -21.47 -0.57
N LEU A 174 -2.90 -21.17 -0.61
CA LEU A 174 -1.88 -22.12 -1.07
C LEU A 174 -1.75 -23.33 -0.12
N LEU A 175 -1.81 -23.11 1.19
CA LEU A 175 -1.81 -24.21 2.17
C LEU A 175 -3.03 -25.12 1.98
N ARG A 176 -4.20 -24.55 1.75
CA ARG A 176 -5.43 -25.31 1.45
C ARG A 176 -5.30 -26.07 0.12
N ALA A 177 -4.76 -25.44 -0.93
CA ALA A 177 -4.52 -26.11 -2.21
C ALA A 177 -3.55 -27.30 -2.06
N ASP A 178 -2.48 -27.14 -1.28
CA ASP A 178 -1.55 -28.22 -0.98
C ASP A 178 -2.18 -29.36 -0.16
N GLU A 179 -3.08 -29.03 0.77
CA GLU A 179 -3.82 -30.03 1.52
C GLU A 179 -4.76 -30.83 0.62
N LEU A 180 -5.51 -30.16 -0.25
CA LEU A 180 -6.38 -30.80 -1.25
C LEU A 180 -5.57 -31.71 -2.18
N LYS A 181 -4.46 -31.20 -2.72
CA LYS A 181 -3.52 -31.98 -3.54
C LYS A 181 -3.04 -33.23 -2.81
N ARG A 182 -2.65 -33.12 -1.54
CA ARG A 182 -2.18 -34.26 -0.75
C ARG A 182 -3.28 -35.30 -0.55
N LYS A 183 -4.51 -34.87 -0.26
CA LYS A 183 -5.66 -35.78 -0.14
C LYS A 183 -5.94 -36.50 -1.46
N LEU A 184 -5.90 -35.79 -2.59
CA LEU A 184 -6.06 -36.38 -3.92
C LEU A 184 -4.95 -37.39 -4.25
N MET A 185 -3.70 -37.11 -3.89
CA MET A 185 -2.57 -38.03 -4.08
C MET A 185 -2.67 -39.26 -3.18
N GLN A 186 -3.15 -39.13 -1.93
CA GLN A 186 -3.36 -40.25 -1.01
C GLN A 186 -4.55 -41.14 -1.41
N SER A 187 -5.53 -40.61 -2.13
CA SER A 187 -6.60 -41.39 -2.78
C SER A 187 -6.19 -42.04 -4.11
N GLY A 188 -4.98 -41.74 -4.62
CA GLY A 188 -4.34 -42.40 -5.77
C GLY A 188 -3.51 -43.61 -5.35
N PRO A 189 -3.23 -44.56 -6.26
CA PRO A 189 -3.27 -45.99 -6.02
C PRO A 189 -2.27 -46.48 -4.96
N SER A 190 -2.78 -47.20 -3.97
CA SER A 190 -2.06 -48.37 -3.46
C SER A 190 -2.20 -49.44 -4.54
N ASP A 191 -1.06 -49.94 -5.04
CA ASP A 191 -0.98 -51.12 -5.93
C ASP A 191 -1.77 -52.32 -5.37
#